data_AF-A0A2H3L7H6-F1
#
_entry.id   AF-A0A2H3L7H6-F1
#
_cell.length_a   1.000
_cell.length_b   1.000
_cell.length_c   1.000
_cell.angle_alpha   90.00
_cell.angle_beta   90.00
_cell.angle_gamma   90.00
#
_symmetry.space_group_name_H-M   'P 1'
#
loop_
_entity.id
_entity.type
_entity.pdbx_description
1 polymer ?
#
loop_
_entity_poly.entity_id
_entity_poly.type
_entity_poly.pdbx_seq_one_letter_code
_entity_poly.pdbx_strand_id
1 'polypeptide(L)'
;MKLTNLMAVKSIVCFVFGIPMLLAPVPLLILFGITLDPGGRLIAQLLGAMVILLGTLLWLARNADASDPALRAIVFAVVVGDTIGFVVLLLGQLAGVTNALGWINVAIWLFFALSFGYFQFARPVAQTKTSIS
;
A
#
# COMPACT_ATOMS: atom_id res chain seq x y z
N MET A 1 -17.22 -1.82 0.94
CA MET A 1 -16.54 -2.49 -0.20
C MET A 1 -16.37 -3.98 0.13
N LYS A 2 -16.19 -4.86 -0.85
CA LYS A 2 -15.73 -6.25 -0.60
C LYS A 2 -14.20 -6.25 -0.51
N LEU A 3 -13.61 -7.18 0.24
CA LEU A 3 -12.14 -7.31 0.38
C LEU A 3 -11.45 -7.46 -0.98
N THR A 4 -12.02 -8.27 -1.88
CA THR A 4 -11.56 -8.42 -3.27
C THR A 4 -11.41 -7.09 -4.01
N ASN A 5 -12.40 -6.21 -3.89
CA ASN A 5 -12.35 -4.91 -4.56
C ASN A 5 -11.29 -4.00 -3.93
N LEU A 6 -11.12 -4.05 -2.61
CA LEU A 6 -10.10 -3.27 -1.91
C LEU A 6 -8.68 -3.71 -2.33
N MET A 7 -8.45 -5.01 -2.43
CA MET A 7 -7.19 -5.59 -2.92
C MET A 7 -6.92 -5.22 -4.36
N ALA A 8 -7.93 -5.28 -5.24
CA ALA A 8 -7.81 -4.86 -6.63
C ALA A 8 -7.46 -3.36 -6.75
N VAL A 9 -8.15 -2.50 -6.00
CA VAL A 9 -7.89 -1.05 -5.99
C VAL A 9 -6.47 -0.76 -5.51
N LYS A 10 -6.04 -1.36 -4.38
CA LYS A 10 -4.67 -1.18 -3.88
C LYS A 10 -3.63 -1.70 -4.88
N SER A 11 -3.88 -2.84 -5.50
CA SER A 11 -3.01 -3.40 -6.53
C SER A 11 -2.81 -2.45 -7.71
N ILE A 12 -3.90 -1.85 -8.21
CA ILE A 12 -3.82 -0.84 -9.28
C ILE A 12 -3.01 0.37 -8.83
N VAL A 13 -3.24 0.88 -7.62
CA VAL A 13 -2.45 1.99 -7.06
C VAL A 13 -0.97 1.61 -6.97
N CYS A 14 -0.65 0.41 -6.51
CA CYS A 14 0.72 -0.09 -6.48
C CYS A 14 1.36 -0.09 -7.87
N PHE A 15 0.65 -0.46 -8.93
CA PHE A 15 1.21 -0.40 -10.28
C PHE A 15 1.37 1.03 -10.80
N VAL A 16 0.38 1.90 -10.55
CA VAL A 16 0.40 3.30 -10.96
C VAL A 16 1.58 4.06 -10.35
N PHE A 17 1.94 3.78 -9.09
CA PHE A 17 3.10 4.41 -8.44
C PHE A 17 4.39 3.62 -8.64
N GLY A 18 4.33 2.30 -8.58
CA GLY A 18 5.51 1.43 -8.62
C GLY A 18 6.19 1.41 -9.98
N ILE A 19 5.43 1.37 -11.09
CA ILE A 19 6.01 1.32 -12.45
C ILE A 19 6.79 2.61 -12.77
N PRO A 20 6.23 3.83 -12.60
CA PRO A 20 6.98 5.04 -12.84
C PRO A 20 8.15 5.19 -11.86
N MET A 21 8.00 4.78 -10.60
CA MET A 21 9.09 4.85 -9.62
C MET A 21 10.25 3.90 -9.99
N LEU A 22 9.96 2.74 -10.58
CA LEU A 22 10.97 1.80 -11.06
C LEU A 22 11.69 2.31 -12.32
N LEU A 23 10.93 2.75 -13.32
CA LEU A 23 11.48 3.09 -14.64
C LEU A 23 12.03 4.52 -14.72
N ALA A 24 11.39 5.46 -14.03
CA ALA A 24 11.67 6.89 -14.10
C ALA A 24 11.43 7.59 -12.74
N PRO A 25 12.18 7.23 -11.69
CA PRO A 25 12.00 7.79 -10.34
C PRO A 25 12.20 9.31 -10.29
N VAL A 26 13.15 9.85 -11.05
CA VAL A 26 13.50 11.27 -11.00
C VAL A 26 12.36 12.15 -11.53
N PRO A 27 11.83 11.94 -12.76
CA PRO A 27 10.66 12.66 -13.22
C PRO A 27 9.45 12.56 -12.30
N LEU A 28 9.20 11.37 -11.71
CA LEU A 28 8.09 11.17 -10.78
C LEU A 28 8.26 12.00 -9.50
N LEU A 29 9.43 11.90 -8.86
CA LEU A 29 9.65 12.46 -7.53
C LEU A 29 9.88 13.98 -7.54
N ILE A 30 10.32 14.54 -8.68
CA ILE A 30 10.37 15.99 -8.88
C ILE A 30 8.97 16.63 -8.74
N LEU A 31 7.89 15.93 -9.12
CA LEU A 31 6.51 16.44 -8.94
C LEU A 31 6.19 16.69 -7.46
N PHE A 32 6.79 15.91 -6.56
CA PHE A 32 6.65 16.05 -5.11
C PHE A 32 7.69 17.00 -4.50
N GLY A 33 8.53 17.65 -5.32
CA GLY A 33 9.61 18.53 -4.88
C GLY A 33 10.86 17.80 -4.39
N ILE A 34 10.97 16.49 -4.63
CA ILE A 34 12.11 15.67 -4.19
C ILE A 34 13.16 15.62 -5.29
N THR A 35 14.41 15.90 -4.92
CA THR A 35 15.59 15.66 -5.74
C THR A 35 16.30 14.38 -5.27
N LEU A 36 16.88 13.63 -6.22
CA LEU A 36 17.56 12.38 -5.93
C LEU A 36 19.01 12.45 -6.41
N ASP A 37 19.93 12.09 -5.53
CA ASP A 37 21.30 11.75 -5.87
C ASP A 37 21.34 10.34 -6.52
N PRO A 38 22.50 9.87 -7.01
CA PRO A 38 22.61 8.53 -7.59
C PRO A 38 22.20 7.41 -6.63
N GLY A 39 22.50 7.53 -5.33
CA GLY A 39 22.10 6.56 -4.31
C GLY A 39 20.58 6.56 -4.11
N GLY A 40 19.99 7.74 -3.93
CA GLY A 40 18.54 7.91 -3.80
C GLY A 40 17.77 7.40 -5.02
N ARG A 41 18.33 7.54 -6.23
CA ARG A 41 17.74 6.96 -7.45
C ARG A 41 17.68 5.44 -7.37
N LEU A 42 18.76 4.77 -7.01
CA LEU A 42 18.79 3.31 -6.89
C LEU A 42 17.76 2.81 -5.86
N ILE A 43 17.70 3.47 -4.68
CA ILE A 43 16.75 3.12 -3.62
C ILE A 43 15.31 3.37 -4.07
N ALA A 44 15.02 4.46 -4.78
CA ALA A 44 13.69 4.73 -5.33
C ALA A 44 13.26 3.66 -6.34
N GLN A 45 14.16 3.20 -7.21
CA GLN A 45 13.85 2.12 -8.16
C GLN A 45 13.58 0.79 -7.43
N LEU A 46 14.40 0.48 -6.42
CA LEU A 46 14.20 -0.72 -5.61
C LEU A 46 12.87 -0.66 -4.85
N LEU A 47 12.51 0.50 -4.30
CA LEU A 47 11.20 0.72 -3.70
C LEU A 47 10.08 0.53 -4.72
N GLY A 48 10.23 1.04 -5.94
CA GLY A 48 9.29 0.79 -7.05
C GLY A 48 9.07 -0.71 -7.31
N ALA A 49 10.14 -1.50 -7.33
CA ALA A 49 10.06 -2.95 -7.48
C ALA A 49 9.31 -3.62 -6.30
N MET A 50 9.56 -3.20 -5.06
CA MET A 50 8.85 -3.73 -3.89
C MET A 50 7.35 -3.39 -3.92
N VAL A 51 6.99 -2.19 -4.37
CA VAL A 51 5.59 -1.78 -4.52
C VAL A 51 4.90 -2.59 -5.63
N ILE A 52 5.58 -2.86 -6.75
CA ILE A 52 5.07 -3.74 -7.82
C ILE A 52 4.87 -5.18 -7.30
N LEU A 53 5.81 -5.70 -6.50
CA LEU A 53 5.70 -7.00 -5.87
C LEU A 53 4.43 -7.07 -5.00
N LEU A 54 4.19 -6.06 -4.17
CA LEU A 54 2.98 -5.98 -3.35
C LEU A 54 1.71 -5.89 -4.21
N GLY A 55 1.73 -5.08 -5.26
CA GLY A 55 0.63 -4.95 -6.21
C GLY A 55 0.29 -6.28 -6.88
N THR A 56 1.30 -7.04 -7.27
CA THR A 56 1.17 -8.37 -7.88
C THR A 56 0.59 -9.37 -6.89
N LEU A 57 1.11 -9.41 -5.67
CA LEU A 57 0.62 -10.29 -4.60
C LEU A 57 -0.87 -10.03 -4.32
N LEU A 58 -1.25 -8.76 -4.16
CA LEU A 58 -2.64 -8.36 -3.92
C LEU A 58 -3.56 -8.68 -5.09
N TRP A 59 -3.07 -8.50 -6.32
CA TRP A 59 -3.84 -8.88 -7.51
C TRP A 59 -4.14 -10.38 -7.48
N LEU A 60 -3.13 -11.22 -7.29
CA LEU A 60 -3.29 -12.68 -7.34
C LEU A 60 -4.16 -13.19 -6.20
N ALA A 61 -4.00 -12.64 -4.99
CA ALA A 61 -4.75 -13.06 -3.82
C ALA A 61 -6.20 -12.53 -3.74
N ARG A 62 -6.61 -11.60 -4.61
CA ARG A 62 -7.92 -10.90 -4.49
C ARG A 62 -9.15 -11.80 -4.51
N ASN A 63 -9.05 -12.96 -5.17
CA ASN A 63 -10.13 -13.94 -5.30
C ASN A 63 -9.94 -15.17 -4.40
N ALA A 64 -8.95 -15.14 -3.50
CA ALA A 64 -8.75 -16.22 -2.54
C ALA A 64 -9.92 -16.27 -1.55
N ASP A 65 -10.19 -17.46 -1.02
CA ASP A 65 -11.24 -17.66 -0.05
C ASP A 65 -10.97 -16.88 1.24
N ALA A 66 -12.02 -16.25 1.77
CA ALA A 66 -11.98 -15.49 3.01
C ALA A 66 -11.46 -16.32 4.20
N SER A 67 -11.73 -17.62 4.22
CA SER A 67 -11.25 -18.52 5.27
C SER A 67 -9.78 -18.93 5.13
N ASP A 68 -9.10 -18.56 4.04
CA ASP A 68 -7.70 -18.94 3.81
C ASP A 68 -6.77 -18.21 4.81
N PRO A 69 -6.02 -18.95 5.65
CA PRO A 69 -5.04 -18.36 6.55
C PRO A 69 -3.98 -17.51 5.84
N ALA A 70 -3.60 -17.87 4.62
CA ALA A 70 -2.62 -17.11 3.83
C ALA A 70 -3.17 -15.73 3.44
N LEU A 71 -4.45 -15.65 3.05
CA LEU A 71 -5.11 -14.37 2.75
C LEU A 71 -5.12 -13.46 3.97
N ARG A 72 -5.43 -14.02 5.15
CA ARG A 72 -5.41 -13.27 6.41
C ARG A 72 -4.01 -12.76 6.78
N ALA A 73 -2.98 -13.56 6.54
CA ALA A 73 -1.58 -13.15 6.75
C ALA A 73 -1.18 -12.02 5.78
N ILE A 74 -1.59 -12.10 4.51
CA ILE A 74 -1.34 -11.06 3.51
C ILE A 74 -2.01 -9.74 3.92
N VAL A 75 -3.30 -9.80 4.30
CA VAL A 75 -4.04 -8.61 4.76
C VAL A 75 -3.37 -7.99 5.99
N PHE A 76 -2.94 -8.81 6.95
CA PHE A 76 -2.23 -8.33 8.13
C PHE A 76 -0.90 -7.66 7.78
N ALA A 77 -0.08 -8.28 6.92
CA ALA A 77 1.17 -7.71 6.45
C ALA A 77 0.96 -6.36 5.74
N VAL A 78 -0.12 -6.26 4.96
CA VAL A 78 -0.54 -5.01 4.30
C VAL A 78 -0.88 -3.92 5.30
N VAL A 79 -1.65 -4.22 6.35
CA VAL A 79 -1.99 -3.24 7.41
C VAL A 79 -0.72 -2.74 8.09
N VAL A 80 0.19 -3.64 8.45
CA VAL A 80 1.47 -3.28 9.10
C VAL A 80 2.30 -2.39 8.17
N GLY A 81 2.50 -2.83 6.92
CA GLY A 81 3.28 -2.08 5.94
C GLY A 81 2.70 -0.69 5.66
N ASP A 82 1.39 -0.59 5.46
CA ASP A 82 0.74 0.70 5.19
C ASP A 82 0.80 1.64 6.39
N THR A 83 0.66 1.10 7.60
CA THR A 83 0.76 1.90 8.83
C THR A 83 2.16 2.48 8.99
N ILE A 84 3.21 1.66 8.79
CA ILE A 84 4.60 2.11 8.87
C ILE A 84 4.87 3.16 7.79
N GLY A 85 4.48 2.90 6.54
CA GLY A 85 4.72 3.86 5.46
C GLY A 85 3.93 5.15 5.62
N PHE A 86 2.71 5.09 6.15
CA PHE A 86 1.94 6.29 6.53
C PHE A 86 2.71 7.15 7.54
N VAL A 87 3.25 6.55 8.60
CA VAL A 87 4.02 7.27 9.62
C VAL A 87 5.26 7.92 8.99
N VAL A 88 6.01 7.18 8.17
CA VAL A 88 7.21 7.70 7.49
C VAL A 88 6.86 8.88 6.57
N LEU A 89 5.81 8.75 5.76
CA LEU A 89 5.38 9.81 4.84
C LEU A 89 4.84 11.03 5.58
N LEU A 90 4.09 10.83 6.68
CA LEU A 90 3.59 11.92 7.51
C LEU A 90 4.75 12.69 8.13
N LEU A 91 5.74 12.00 8.70
CA LEU A 91 6.92 12.65 9.27
C LEU A 91 7.72 13.41 8.20
N GLY A 92 7.90 12.83 7.01
CA GLY A 92 8.54 13.51 5.88
C GLY A 92 7.79 14.77 5.44
N GLN A 93 6.46 14.70 5.36
CA GLN A 93 5.60 15.83 5.00
C GLN A 93 5.66 16.95 6.05
N LEU A 94 5.63 16.60 7.34
CA LEU A 94 5.74 17.55 8.45
C LEU A 94 7.14 18.17 8.56
N ALA A 95 8.18 17.43 8.15
CA ALA A 95 9.55 17.93 8.05
C ALA A 95 9.82 18.79 6.79
N GLY A 96 8.84 18.94 5.89
CA GLY A 96 8.98 19.72 4.67
C GLY A 96 9.82 19.07 3.57
N VAL A 97 10.00 17.74 3.62
CA VAL A 97 10.74 16.98 2.59
C VAL A 97 10.01 17.01 1.24
N THR A 98 8.69 17.07 1.26
CA THR A 98 7.82 17.14 0.08
C THR A 98 7.06 18.46 0.04
N ASN A 99 6.68 18.87 -1.18
CA ASN A 99 5.73 19.96 -1.40
C ASN A 99 4.29 19.55 -1.01
N ALA A 100 3.30 20.40 -1.30
CA ALA A 100 1.91 20.15 -0.97
C ALA A 100 1.32 18.86 -1.58
N LEU A 101 1.83 18.38 -2.72
CA LEU A 101 1.38 17.12 -3.33
C LEU A 101 1.72 15.90 -2.48
N GLY A 102 2.72 15.99 -1.59
CA GLY A 102 3.09 14.87 -0.70
C GLY A 102 1.94 14.43 0.21
N TRP A 103 1.00 15.32 0.53
CA TRP A 103 -0.23 14.99 1.26
C TRP A 103 -1.09 13.93 0.57
N ILE A 104 -1.04 13.83 -0.76
CA ILE A 104 -1.73 12.77 -1.51
C ILE A 104 -1.20 11.41 -1.09
N ASN A 105 0.12 11.24 -0.97
CA ASN A 105 0.71 9.99 -0.54
C ASN A 105 0.35 9.70 0.92
N VAL A 106 0.40 10.70 1.81
CA VAL A 106 -0.03 10.55 3.22
C VAL A 106 -1.48 10.03 3.29
N ALA A 107 -2.39 10.65 2.53
CA ALA A 107 -3.80 10.27 2.51
C ALA A 107 -4.03 8.87 1.95
N ILE A 108 -3.34 8.49 0.86
CA ILE A 108 -3.46 7.16 0.26
C ILE A 108 -3.03 6.06 1.24
N TRP A 109 -1.88 6.24 1.88
CA TRP A 109 -1.34 5.25 2.82
C TRP A 109 -2.22 5.14 4.07
N LEU A 110 -2.71 6.26 4.60
CA LEU A 110 -3.68 6.27 5.69
C LEU A 110 -4.98 5.55 5.31
N PHE A 111 -5.53 5.85 4.13
CA PHE A 111 -6.76 5.26 3.63
C PHE A 111 -6.67 3.73 3.56
N PHE A 112 -5.58 3.19 3.01
CA PHE A 112 -5.40 1.74 2.94
C PHE A 112 -5.12 1.11 4.30
N ALA A 113 -4.32 1.73 5.16
CA ALA A 113 -4.10 1.25 6.52
C ALA A 113 -5.43 1.10 7.29
N LEU A 114 -6.29 2.12 7.25
CA LEU A 114 -7.60 2.10 7.88
C LEU A 114 -8.56 1.11 7.22
N SER A 115 -8.59 1.08 5.89
CA SER A 115 -9.51 0.20 5.15
C SER A 115 -9.19 -1.27 5.39
N PHE A 116 -7.93 -1.67 5.27
CA PHE A 116 -7.52 -3.06 5.55
C PHE A 116 -7.57 -3.38 7.04
N GLY A 117 -7.27 -2.41 7.92
CA GLY A 117 -7.41 -2.56 9.37
C GLY A 117 -8.85 -2.87 9.78
N TYR A 118 -9.83 -2.20 9.16
CA TYR A 118 -11.25 -2.50 9.37
C TYR A 118 -11.62 -3.95 8.99
N PHE A 119 -11.14 -4.45 7.85
CA PHE A 119 -11.38 -5.85 7.45
C PHE A 119 -10.65 -6.87 8.34
N GLN A 120 -9.51 -6.51 8.93
CA GLN A 120 -8.78 -7.44 9.79
C GLN A 120 -9.38 -7.52 11.20
N PHE A 121 -9.77 -6.38 11.79
CA PHE A 121 -10.13 -6.29 13.20
C PHE A 121 -11.63 -6.13 13.46
N ALA A 122 -12.37 -5.43 12.60
CA ALA A 122 -13.80 -5.19 12.80
C ALA A 122 -14.70 -6.23 12.11
N ARG A 123 -14.20 -6.94 11.08
CA ARG A 123 -14.88 -8.06 10.42
C ARG A 123 -13.90 -9.20 10.13
N PRO A 124 -13.50 -9.97 11.15
CA PRO A 124 -12.51 -11.02 10.98
C PRO A 124 -12.91 -11.93 9.82
N VAL A 125 -11.99 -12.10 8.86
CA VAL A 125 -12.19 -12.83 7.60
C VAL A 125 -12.70 -14.29 7.82
N ALA A 126 -12.62 -14.79 9.06
CA ALA A 126 -13.04 -16.12 9.50
C ALA A 126 -14.47 -16.27 10.09
N GLN A 127 -15.25 -15.21 10.36
CA GLN A 127 -16.48 -15.32 11.18
C GLN A 127 -17.81 -15.57 10.43
N THR A 128 -17.80 -16.27 9.28
CA THR A 128 -19.07 -16.69 8.60
C THR A 128 -19.43 -18.16 8.86
N LYS A 129 -18.98 -18.76 9.97
CA LYS A 129 -19.49 -20.07 10.39
C LYS A 129 -19.95 -20.03 11.85
N THR A 130 -21.19 -20.49 12.02
CA THR A 130 -21.85 -20.97 13.25
C THR A 130 -22.65 -19.93 14.07
N SER A 131 -23.83 -19.54 13.57
CA SER A 131 -24.96 -19.15 14.43
C SER A 131 -26.23 -19.91 14.03
N ILE A 132 -26.12 -21.23 13.86
CA ILE A 132 -27.29 -22.12 13.91
C ILE A 132 -26.88 -23.31 14.78
N SER A 133 -27.29 -23.25 16.04
CA SER A 133 -27.45 -24.40 16.94
C SER A 133 -28.66 -24.12 17.80
#